data_AF-A0A242NJ12-F1
#
_entry.id   AF-A0A242NJ12-F1
#
_cell.length_a   1.000
_cell.length_b   1.000
_cell.length_c   1.000
_cell.angle_alpha   90.00
_cell.angle_beta   90.00
_cell.angle_gamma   90.00
#
_symmetry.space_group_name_H-M   'P 1'
#
loop_
_entity.id
_entity.type
_entity.pdbx_description
1 polymer ?
#
loop_
_entity_poly.entity_id
_entity_poly.type
_entity_poly.pdbx_seq_one_letter_code
_entity_poly.pdbx_strand_id
1 'polypeptide(L)'
;MHPYTDNNHITVIKKSLFNVKNLNINKSLLNKVKLQFAINLQLESVNATFSSATDKQSNIEKKSARLKRENRLKDANVYKIVDFGQANYQFQINGKQSIFAKLIDNNCSEKTMWLKQVN
;
A
#
# COMPACT_ATOMS: atom_id res chain seq x y z
N MET A 1 -5.77 20.80 33.56
CA MET A 1 -6.73 19.97 32.80
C MET A 1 -7.96 20.84 32.60
N HIS A 2 -8.49 20.95 31.38
CA HIS A 2 -9.67 21.77 31.08
C HIS A 2 -10.89 20.88 30.92
N PRO A 3 -11.67 20.63 32.00
CA PRO A 3 -12.76 19.64 32.00
C PRO A 3 -14.06 20.11 31.36
N TYR A 4 -14.14 21.36 30.89
CA TYR A 4 -15.37 21.99 30.39
C TYR A 4 -15.37 22.20 28.87
N THR A 5 -14.61 21.40 28.14
CA THR A 5 -14.56 21.45 26.68
C THR A 5 -14.70 20.05 26.12
N ASP A 6 -15.49 19.87 25.05
CA ASP A 6 -15.64 18.59 24.32
C ASP A 6 -14.30 18.00 23.84
N ASN A 7 -13.23 18.81 23.88
CA ASN A 7 -11.86 18.41 23.65
C ASN A 7 -11.02 18.51 24.95
N ASN A 8 -10.98 17.42 25.71
CA ASN A 8 -10.12 17.33 26.90
C ASN A 8 -8.65 17.58 26.54
N HIS A 9 -8.10 18.69 27.03
CA HIS A 9 -6.71 19.06 26.77
C HIS A 9 -6.00 19.53 28.04
N ILE A 10 -4.67 19.46 28.00
CA ILE A 10 -3.78 19.88 29.08
C ILE A 10 -2.74 20.82 28.50
N THR A 11 -2.57 21.98 29.12
CA THR A 11 -1.46 22.90 28.83
C THR A 11 -0.28 22.51 29.70
N VAL A 12 0.87 22.26 29.08
CA VAL A 12 2.13 21.93 29.77
C VAL A 12 3.17 22.99 29.45
N ILE A 13 3.77 23.58 30.48
CA ILE A 13 4.83 24.56 30.34
C ILE A 13 6.17 23.82 30.25
N LYS A 14 6.93 24.07 29.18
CA LYS A 14 8.30 23.56 29.05
C LYS A 14 9.24 24.41 29.90
N LYS A 15 9.77 23.84 30.98
CA LYS A 15 10.86 24.43 31.75
C LYS A 15 12.14 23.65 31.46
N SER A 16 13.20 24.35 31.05
CA SER A 16 14.53 23.77 30.90
C SER A 16 15.14 23.55 32.29
N LEU A 17 15.61 22.33 32.56
CA LEU A 17 16.20 21.96 33.86
C LEU A 17 17.62 22.51 34.04
N PHE A 18 18.33 22.82 32.94
CA PHE A 18 19.76 23.13 32.96
C PHE A 18 20.11 24.55 32.49
N ASN A 19 19.16 25.28 31.92
CA ASN A 19 19.43 26.62 31.37
C ASN A 19 18.15 27.46 31.33
N VAL A 20 18.22 28.72 31.77
CA VAL A 20 17.09 29.69 31.71
C VAL A 20 16.69 30.05 30.27
N LYS A 21 17.43 29.55 29.27
CA LYS A 21 17.15 29.76 27.85
C LYS A 21 16.03 28.83 27.36
N ASN A 22 15.15 29.39 26.51
CA ASN A 22 14.12 28.64 25.82
C ASN A 22 14.74 27.47 25.03
N LEU A 23 14.17 26.28 25.18
CA LEU A 23 14.52 25.10 24.38
C LEU A 23 14.21 25.42 22.90
N ASN A 24 15.25 25.57 22.08
CA ASN A 24 15.08 25.71 20.65
C ASN A 24 14.74 24.34 20.05
N ILE A 25 13.46 24.12 19.76
CA ILE A 25 12.97 22.85 19.21
C ILE A 25 12.75 23.04 17.72
N ASN A 26 13.68 22.50 16.92
CA ASN A 26 13.49 22.45 15.48
C ASN A 26 12.36 21.47 15.08
N LYS A 27 11.88 21.58 13.84
CA LYS A 27 10.76 20.79 13.31
C LYS A 27 11.00 19.27 13.40
N SER A 28 12.23 18.83 13.17
CA SER A 28 12.61 17.41 13.24
C SER A 28 12.48 16.86 14.66
N LEU A 29 13.04 17.57 15.64
CA LEU A 29 12.95 17.22 17.05
C LEU A 29 11.49 17.25 17.54
N LEU A 30 10.71 18.24 17.12
CA LEU A 30 9.29 18.31 17.44
C LEU A 30 8.51 17.08 16.95
N ASN A 31 8.78 16.63 15.72
CA ASN A 31 8.15 15.43 15.17
C ASN A 31 8.55 14.16 15.94
N LYS A 32 9.83 14.03 16.33
CA LYS A 32 10.29 12.92 17.17
C LYS A 32 9.57 12.89 18.51
N VAL A 33 9.42 14.04 19.17
CA VAL A 33 8.69 14.13 20.44
C VAL A 33 7.22 13.72 20.29
N LYS A 34 6.55 14.16 19.22
CA LYS A 34 5.16 13.79 18.95
C LYS A 34 4.99 12.29 18.65
N LEU A 35 5.93 11.70 17.90
CA LEU A 35 5.94 10.27 17.63
C LEU A 35 6.12 9.47 18.91
N GLN A 36 7.13 9.82 19.73
CA GLN A 36 7.40 9.13 20.98
C GLN A 36 6.21 9.23 21.95
N PHE A 37 5.56 10.40 21.99
CA PHE A 37 4.37 10.59 22.81
C PHE A 37 3.23 9.64 22.40
N ALA A 38 2.96 9.48 21.09
CA ALA A 38 1.97 8.53 20.61
C ALA A 38 2.33 7.07 20.93
N ILE A 39 3.61 6.69 20.81
CA ILE A 39 4.10 5.35 21.19
C ILE A 39 3.86 5.09 22.68
N ASN A 40 4.21 6.06 23.54
CA ASN A 40 4.00 5.91 24.98
C ASN A 40 2.51 5.74 25.33
N LEU A 41 1.61 6.46 24.65
CA LEU A 41 0.17 6.28 24.83
C LEU A 41 -0.29 4.88 24.40
N GLN A 42 0.24 4.33 23.31
CA GLN A 42 -0.07 2.95 22.89
C GLN A 42 0.39 1.92 23.91
N LEU A 43 1.57 2.12 24.54
CA LEU A 43 2.06 1.25 25.63
C LEU A 43 1.11 1.26 26.84
N GLU A 44 0.49 2.41 27.12
CA GLU A 44 -0.55 2.58 28.14
C GLU A 44 -1.96 2.16 27.65
N SER A 45 -2.04 1.38 26.56
CA SER A 45 -3.29 0.87 25.96
C SER A 45 -4.25 1.96 25.42
N VAL A 46 -3.75 3.16 25.16
CA VAL A 46 -4.51 4.23 24.50
C VAL A 46 -4.29 4.17 22.99
N ASN A 47 -5.39 4.12 22.22
CA ASN A 47 -5.30 4.13 20.75
C ASN A 47 -4.89 5.52 20.24
N ALA A 48 -3.60 5.73 20.06
CA ALA A 48 -3.00 6.97 19.60
C ALA A 48 -2.12 6.74 18.39
N THR A 49 -2.12 7.64 17.41
CA THR A 49 -1.19 7.61 16.28
C THR A 49 -0.71 9.03 15.96
N PHE A 50 0.52 9.15 15.48
CA PHE A 50 1.07 10.42 14.99
C PHE A 50 1.42 10.30 13.50
N SER A 51 1.00 11.27 12.71
CA SER A 51 1.41 11.40 11.31
C SER A 51 1.74 12.85 11.02
N SER A 52 2.96 13.12 10.54
CA SER A 52 3.34 14.46 10.14
C SER A 52 2.58 14.88 8.87
N ALA A 53 2.53 16.19 8.58
CA ALA A 53 1.91 16.68 7.35
C ALA A 53 2.55 16.05 6.08
N THR A 54 3.86 15.83 6.10
CA THR A 54 4.60 15.14 5.03
C THR A 54 4.19 13.68 4.93
N ASP A 55 4.00 12.99 6.06
CA ASP A 55 3.55 11.58 6.07
C ASP A 55 2.12 11.46 5.54
N LYS A 56 1.24 12.40 5.91
CA LYS A 56 -0.15 12.49 5.40
C LYS A 56 -0.17 12.67 3.89
N GLN A 57 0.67 13.57 3.36
CA GLN A 57 0.80 13.79 1.92
C GLN A 57 1.30 12.53 1.20
N SER A 58 2.32 11.86 1.75
CA SER A 58 2.84 10.61 1.17
C SER A 58 1.81 9.48 1.16
N ASN A 59 0.92 9.41 2.16
CA ASN A 59 -0.14 8.41 2.23
C ASN A 59 -1.28 8.71 1.25
N ILE A 60 -1.61 9.98 1.04
CA ILE A 60 -2.55 10.42 0.00
C ILE A 60 -2.00 10.06 -1.39
N GLU A 61 -0.72 10.35 -1.63
CA GLU A 61 -0.05 10.03 -2.89
C GLU A 61 0.01 8.52 -3.14
N LYS A 62 0.37 7.71 -2.13
CA LYS A 62 0.35 6.23 -2.22
C LYS A 62 -1.07 5.70 -2.50
N LYS A 63 -2.10 6.25 -1.85
CA LYS A 63 -3.49 5.86 -2.10
C LYS A 63 -3.92 6.22 -3.52
N SER A 64 -3.55 7.40 -4.01
CA SER A 64 -3.81 7.83 -5.39
C SER A 64 -3.07 6.98 -6.43
N ALA A 65 -1.82 6.59 -6.15
CA ALA A 65 -1.02 5.73 -7.01
C ALA A 65 -1.58 4.30 -7.07
N ARG A 66 -2.07 3.77 -5.94
CA ARG A 66 -2.77 2.48 -5.89
C ARG A 66 -4.03 2.48 -6.74
N LEU A 67 -4.87 3.52 -6.62
CA LEU A 67 -6.07 3.69 -7.45
C LEU A 67 -5.74 3.79 -8.94
N LYS A 68 -4.68 4.54 -9.32
CA LYS A 68 -4.21 4.62 -10.71
C LYS A 68 -3.71 3.27 -11.24
N ARG A 69 -3.04 2.46 -10.40
CA ARG A 69 -2.57 1.12 -10.77
C ARG A 69 -3.73 0.13 -10.94
N GLU A 70 -4.72 0.18 -10.05
CA GLU A 70 -5.94 -0.64 -10.15
C GLU A 70 -6.75 -0.30 -11.41
N ASN A 71 -6.83 0.99 -11.79
CA ASN A 71 -7.50 1.38 -13.05
C ASN A 71 -6.72 0.91 -14.30
N ARG A 72 -5.38 1.00 -14.31
CA ARG A 72 -4.58 0.47 -15.44
C ARG A 72 -4.71 -1.04 -15.64
N LEU A 73 -4.95 -1.81 -14.57
CA LEU A 73 -5.20 -3.25 -14.67
C LEU A 73 -6.58 -3.58 -15.22
N LYS A 74 -7.57 -2.69 -15.08
CA LYS A 74 -8.90 -2.86 -15.69
C LYS A 74 -8.88 -2.61 -17.20
N ASP A 75 -8.02 -1.72 -17.67
CA ASP A 75 -7.87 -1.40 -19.11
C ASP A 75 -6.84 -2.29 -19.83
N ALA A 76 -6.09 -3.12 -19.11
CA ALA A 76 -5.15 -4.07 -19.71
C ALA A 76 -5.93 -5.29 -20.22
N ASN A 77 -6.25 -5.31 -21.52
CA ASN A 77 -6.77 -6.45 -22.31
C ASN A 77 -6.98 -7.73 -21.49
N VAL A 78 -8.13 -7.80 -20.82
CA VAL A 78 -8.46 -8.89 -19.90
C VAL A 78 -8.79 -10.11 -20.75
N TYR A 79 -7.82 -11.02 -20.87
CA TYR A 79 -8.05 -12.33 -21.46
C TYR A 79 -8.66 -13.25 -20.41
N LYS A 80 -9.77 -13.93 -20.74
CA LYS A 80 -10.35 -15.02 -19.94
C LYS A 80 -9.82 -16.35 -20.45
N ILE A 81 -9.33 -17.21 -19.55
CA ILE A 81 -8.97 -18.59 -19.91
C ILE A 81 -10.27 -19.39 -20.09
N VAL A 82 -10.43 -20.04 -21.24
CA VAL A 82 -11.62 -20.86 -21.55
C VAL A 82 -11.32 -22.35 -21.62
N ASP A 83 -10.05 -22.72 -21.84
CA ASP A 83 -9.61 -24.10 -21.93
C ASP A 83 -8.10 -24.16 -21.65
N PHE A 84 -7.62 -25.24 -21.06
CA PHE A 84 -6.20 -25.46 -20.80
C PHE A 84 -5.92 -26.95 -20.64
N GLY A 85 -4.70 -27.36 -20.98
CA GLY A 85 -4.32 -28.75 -20.84
C GLY A 85 -3.00 -29.07 -21.49
N GLN A 86 -2.75 -30.37 -21.64
CA GLN A 86 -1.59 -30.89 -22.31
C GLN A 86 -2.01 -31.50 -23.65
N ALA A 87 -1.32 -31.10 -24.70
CA ALA A 87 -1.54 -31.60 -26.04
C ALA A 87 -0.23 -31.58 -26.83
N ASN A 88 -0.20 -32.26 -27.97
CA ASN A 88 0.88 -32.03 -28.92
C ASN A 88 0.86 -30.56 -29.36
N TYR A 89 2.04 -29.94 -29.50
CA TYR A 89 2.19 -28.55 -29.91
C TYR A 89 1.38 -28.27 -31.17
N GLN A 90 0.56 -27.21 -31.13
CA GLN A 90 -0.39 -26.86 -32.19
C GLN A 90 -1.37 -27.98 -32.57
N PHE A 91 -1.63 -28.92 -31.66
CA PHE A 91 -2.49 -30.10 -31.86
C PHE A 91 -2.05 -30.99 -33.03
N GLN A 92 -0.75 -30.99 -33.36
CA GLN A 92 -0.21 -31.82 -34.43
C GLN A 92 -0.20 -33.30 -34.04
N ILE A 93 -0.50 -34.19 -34.98
CA ILE A 93 -0.59 -35.65 -34.72
C ILE A 93 0.73 -36.21 -34.16
N ASN A 94 1.88 -35.74 -34.67
CA ASN A 94 3.22 -36.14 -34.22
C ASN A 94 3.98 -35.01 -33.51
N GLY A 95 3.27 -34.02 -32.97
CA GLY A 95 3.89 -32.88 -32.32
C GLY A 95 4.50 -33.25 -30.96
N LYS A 96 5.48 -32.47 -30.50
CA LYS A 96 5.99 -32.61 -29.12
C LYS A 96 4.91 -32.25 -28.12
N GLN A 97 4.82 -32.98 -27.02
CA GLN A 97 3.93 -32.64 -25.90
C GLN A 97 4.22 -31.22 -25.38
N SER A 98 3.18 -30.44 -25.15
CA SER A 98 3.25 -29.06 -24.66
C SER A 98 1.99 -28.72 -23.87
N ILE A 99 2.13 -27.76 -22.96
CA ILE A 99 0.98 -27.22 -22.21
C ILE A 99 0.41 -26.05 -22.99
N PHE A 100 -0.90 -26.02 -23.16
CA PHE A 100 -1.63 -24.94 -23.83
C PHE A 100 -2.65 -24.28 -22.89
N ALA A 101 -2.94 -23.02 -23.19
CA ALA A 101 -4.09 -22.30 -22.64
C ALA A 101 -4.79 -21.53 -23.76
N LYS A 102 -6.10 -21.73 -23.91
CA LYS A 102 -6.96 -20.94 -24.80
C LYS A 102 -7.52 -19.76 -24.02
N LEU A 103 -7.42 -18.60 -24.63
CA LEU A 103 -7.81 -17.32 -24.09
C LEU A 103 -8.83 -16.68 -25.00
N ILE A 104 -9.85 -16.05 -24.42
CA ILE A 104 -10.80 -15.21 -25.14
C ILE A 104 -10.67 -13.79 -24.60
N ASP A 105 -10.49 -12.81 -25.49
CA ASP A 105 -10.54 -11.40 -25.11
C ASP A 105 -12.00 -10.90 -24.99
N ASN A 106 -12.17 -9.66 -24.54
CA ASN A 106 -13.50 -9.06 -24.41
C ASN A 106 -14.23 -8.90 -25.77
N ASN A 107 -13.53 -9.01 -26.90
CA ASN A 107 -14.07 -8.93 -28.25
C ASN A 107 -14.38 -10.33 -28.83
N CYS A 108 -14.38 -11.38 -28.01
CA CYS A 108 -14.57 -12.76 -28.41
C CYS A 108 -13.48 -13.29 -29.37
N SER A 109 -12.32 -12.64 -29.44
CA SER A 109 -11.19 -13.13 -30.22
C SER A 109 -10.44 -14.19 -29.43
N GLU A 110 -10.27 -15.37 -30.04
CA GLU A 110 -9.57 -16.48 -29.43
C GLU A 110 -8.06 -16.42 -29.69
N LYS A 111 -7.27 -16.73 -28.67
CA LYS A 111 -5.82 -16.89 -28.78
C LYS A 111 -5.37 -18.10 -27.98
N THR A 112 -4.58 -18.96 -28.62
CA THR A 112 -3.93 -20.09 -27.93
C THR A 112 -2.50 -19.72 -27.57
N MET A 113 -2.17 -19.76 -26.29
CA MET A 113 -0.79 -19.66 -25.81
C MET A 113 -0.22 -21.05 -25.57
N TRP A 114 1.05 -21.22 -25.94
CA TRP A 114 1.80 -22.45 -25.72
C TRP A 114 2.98 -22.15 -24.81
N LEU A 115 3.12 -22.91 -23.74
CA LEU A 115 4.30 -22.87 -22.88
C LEU A 115 5.38 -23.76 -23.50
N LYS A 116 6.61 -23.23 -23.61
CA LYS A 116 7.75 -24.03 -24.04
C LYS A 116 8.02 -25.11 -23.00
N GLN A 117 7.98 -26.36 -23.48
CA GLN A 117 8.37 -27.63 -22.85
C GLN A 117 8.75 -27.58 -21.37
N VAL A 118 7.99 -28.32 -20.56
CA VAL A 118 8.50 -28.87 -19.29
C VAL A 118 9.43 -30.01 -19.69
N ASN A 119 10.72 -29.87 -19.41
CA ASN A 119 11.70 -30.97 -19.45
C ASN A 119 11.47 -31.88 -18.24
#